data_AF-A0A7Z8QSD2-F1
#
_entry.id   AF-A0A7Z8QSD2-F1
#
_cell.length_a   1.000
_cell.length_b   1.000
_cell.length_c   1.000
_cell.angle_alpha   90.00
_cell.angle_beta   90.00
_cell.angle_gamma   90.00
#
_symmetry.space_group_name_H-M   'P 1'
#
loop_
_entity.id
_entity.type
_entity.pdbx_description
1 polymer ?
#
loop_
_entity_poly.entity_id
_entity_poly.type
_entity_poly.pdbx_seq_one_letter_code
_entity_poly.pdbx_strand_id
1 'polypeptide(L)' 'NEFDVSSAQVLSLVSKSNCSSYDCEFVALAQHLNIQLITQDKKVLREFSSVAISAVDFIGLK' A
#
# COMPACT_ATOMS: atom_id res chain seq x y z
N ASN A 1 -17.38 3.92 -2.67
CA ASN A 1 -16.47 4.70 -3.51
C ASN A 1 -15.33 3.80 -3.91
N GLU A 2 -15.21 3.52 -5.20
CA GLU A 2 -14.09 2.79 -5.80
C GLU A 2 -13.32 3.77 -6.69
N PHE A 3 -12.01 3.57 -6.80
CA PHE A 3 -11.13 4.37 -7.64
C PHE A 3 -10.63 3.50 -8.79
N ASP A 4 -10.48 4.10 -9.97
CA ASP A 4 -9.87 3.40 -11.11
C ASP A 4 -8.36 3.31 -10.90
N VAL A 5 -7.88 2.09 -10.59
CA VAL A 5 -6.46 1.80 -10.35
C VAL A 5 -5.95 0.94 -11.51
N SER A 6 -4.81 1.33 -12.07
CA SER A 6 -4.19 0.60 -13.18
C SER A 6 -3.89 -0.85 -12.81
N SER A 7 -4.60 -1.80 -13.43
CA SER A 7 -4.35 -3.24 -13.21
C SER A 7 -2.92 -3.64 -13.56
N ALA A 8 -2.29 -2.96 -14.52
CA ALA A 8 -0.89 -3.19 -14.88
C ALA A 8 0.06 -2.80 -13.73
N GLN A 9 -0.22 -1.68 -13.04
CA GLN A 9 0.54 -1.28 -11.86
C GLN A 9 0.34 -2.28 -10.71
N VAL A 10 -0.90 -2.69 -10.44
CA VAL A 10 -1.21 -3.69 -9.42
C VAL A 10 -0.48 -4.99 -9.68
N LEU A 11 -0.54 -5.53 -10.90
CA LEU A 11 0.16 -6.75 -11.28
C LEU A 11 1.69 -6.60 -11.18
N SER A 12 2.26 -5.43 -11.50
CA SER A 12 3.69 -5.18 -11.29
C SER A 12 4.08 -5.15 -9.80
N LEU A 13 3.20 -4.73 -8.90
CA LEU A 13 3.46 -4.73 -7.46
C LEU A 13 3.34 -6.14 -6.88
N VAL A 14 2.33 -6.91 -7.32
CA VAL A 14 2.18 -8.33 -7.00
C VAL A 14 3.41 -9.13 -7.43
N SER A 15 3.95 -8.88 -8.63
CA SER A 15 5.13 -9.61 -9.10
C SER A 15 6.42 -9.27 -8.34
N LYS A 16 6.44 -8.17 -7.58
CA LYS A 16 7.62 -7.65 -6.87
C LYS A 16 7.53 -7.80 -5.35
N SER A 17 6.44 -8.38 -4.84
CA SER A 17 6.20 -8.53 -3.41
C SER A 17 5.57 -9.89 -3.13
N ASN A 18 5.43 -10.24 -1.86
CA ASN A 18 4.62 -11.39 -1.47
C ASN A 18 3.14 -11.04 -1.26
N CYS A 19 2.72 -9.81 -1.55
CA CYS A 19 1.37 -9.31 -1.27
C CYS A 19 0.33 -9.76 -2.30
N SER A 20 -0.94 -9.82 -1.87
CA SER A 20 -2.05 -10.16 -2.76
C SER A 20 -2.35 -9.01 -3.73
N SER A 21 -3.12 -9.26 -4.78
CA SER A 21 -3.61 -8.19 -5.67
C SER A 21 -4.45 -7.16 -4.92
N TYR A 22 -5.23 -7.60 -3.92
CA TYR A 22 -6.01 -6.72 -3.07
C TYR A 22 -5.12 -5.77 -2.28
N ASP A 23 -4.08 -6.28 -1.63
CA ASP A 23 -3.11 -5.44 -0.90
C ASP A 23 -2.41 -4.44 -1.83
N CYS A 24 -1.99 -4.92 -3.00
CA CYS A 24 -1.29 -4.13 -4.00
C CYS A 24 -2.17 -3.05 -4.65
N GLU A 25 -3.49 -3.20 -4.65
CA GLU A 25 -4.42 -2.18 -5.14
C GLU A 25 -4.37 -0.91 -4.29
N PHE A 26 -4.37 -1.04 -2.96
CA PHE A 26 -4.24 0.10 -2.05
C PHE A 26 -2.87 0.76 -2.14
N VAL A 27 -1.81 -0.03 -2.32
CA VAL A 27 -0.45 0.50 -2.53
C VAL A 27 -0.38 1.27 -3.86
N ALA A 28 -0.94 0.71 -4.93
CA ALA A 28 -0.97 1.36 -6.24
C ALA A 28 -1.74 2.68 -6.19
N LEU A 29 -2.89 2.70 -5.51
CA LEU A 29 -3.68 3.91 -5.33
C LEU A 29 -2.92 4.99 -4.54
N ALA A 30 -2.27 4.60 -3.43
CA ALA A 30 -1.47 5.52 -2.63
C ALA A 30 -0.31 6.13 -3.42
N GLN A 31 0.38 5.31 -4.23
CA GLN A 31 1.42 5.77 -5.16
C GLN A 31 0.86 6.72 -6.22
N HIS A 32 -0.30 6.41 -6.81
CA HIS A 32 -0.94 7.22 -7.84
C HIS A 32 -1.33 8.60 -7.30
N LEU A 33 -1.88 8.65 -6.09
CA LEU A 33 -2.27 9.90 -5.43
C LEU A 33 -1.09 10.62 -4.75
N ASN A 34 0.09 10.00 -4.72
CA ASN A 34 1.28 10.47 -4.01
C ASN A 34 1.02 10.77 -2.51
N ILE A 35 0.37 9.82 -1.83
CA ILE A 35 0.07 9.87 -0.39
C ILE A 35 0.59 8.62 0.31
N GLN A 36 0.66 8.66 1.65
CA GLN A 36 0.97 7.47 2.44
C GLN A 36 -0.25 6.56 2.60
N LEU A 37 -0.03 5.25 2.55
CA LEU A 37 -1.03 4.24 2.90
C LEU A 37 -0.94 3.95 4.41
N ILE A 38 -1.96 4.37 5.15
CA ILE A 38 -2.09 4.01 6.57
C ILE A 38 -2.71 2.61 6.65
N THR A 39 -2.01 1.65 7.23
CA THR A 39 -2.49 0.27 7.38
C THR A 39 -1.88 -0.41 8.60
N GLN A 40 -2.57 -1.40 9.16
CA GLN A 40 -2.05 -2.28 10.22
C GLN A 40 -1.60 -3.65 9.68
N ASP A 41 -1.72 -3.88 8.36
CA ASP A 41 -1.25 -5.11 7.75
C ASP A 41 0.28 -5.18 7.78
N LYS A 42 0.80 -6.10 8.59
CA LYS A 42 2.24 -6.25 8.82
C LYS A 42 3.02 -6.63 7.56
N LYS A 43 2.39 -7.32 6.61
CA LYS A 43 3.03 -7.74 5.37
C LYS A 43 3.17 -6.55 4.43
N VAL A 44 2.12 -5.75 4.29
CA VAL A 44 2.15 -4.50 3.50
C VAL A 44 3.15 -3.51 4.09
N LEU A 45 3.16 -3.31 5.41
CA LEU A 45 4.12 -2.45 6.08
C LEU A 45 5.58 -2.87 5.84
N ARG A 46 5.84 -4.18 5.80
CA ARG A 46 7.19 -4.72 5.57
C ARG A 46 7.62 -4.60 4.11
N GLU A 47 6.76 -5.01 3.18
CA GLU A 47 7.09 -5.08 1.74
C GLU A 47 7.08 -3.68 1.07
N PHE A 48 6.29 -2.74 1.62
CA PHE A 48 6.10 -1.40 1.05
C PHE A 48 6.37 -0.27 2.05
N SER A 49 7.42 -0.39 2.87
CA SER A 49 7.77 0.57 3.93
C SER A 49 8.03 2.01 3.45
N SER A 50 8.26 2.23 2.15
CA SER A 50 8.37 3.57 1.55
C SER A 50 7.03 4.25 1.28
N VAL A 51 5.93 3.48 1.23
CA VAL A 51 4.58 3.97 0.91
C VAL A 51 3.63 3.75 2.09
N ALA A 52 3.83 2.70 2.87
CA ALA A 52 2.94 2.29 3.96
C ALA A 52 3.49 2.67 5.34
N ILE A 53 2.59 3.09 6.23
CA ILE A 53 2.88 3.46 7.62
C ILE A 53 1.80 2.90 8.55
N SER A 54 2.18 2.53 9.78
CA SER A 54 1.20 2.09 10.78
C SER A 54 0.37 3.25 11.29
N ALA A 55 -0.85 3.00 11.76
CA ALA A 55 -1.69 4.04 12.34
C ALA A 55 -1.04 4.67 13.59
N VAL A 56 -0.34 3.85 14.39
CA VAL A 56 0.38 4.27 15.60
C VAL A 56 1.53 5.22 15.25
N ASP A 57 2.33 4.85 14.24
CA ASP A 57 3.44 5.68 13.77
C ASP A 57 2.94 6.98 13.13
N PHE A 58 1.84 6.94 12.38
CA PHE A 58 1.24 8.11 11.73
C PHE A 58 0.73 9.15 12.73
N ILE A 59 0.13 8.71 13.84
CA ILE A 59 -0.38 9.61 14.91
C ILE A 59 0.77 10.11 15.82
N GLY A 60 1.94 9.47 15.77
CA GLY A 60 3.09 9.85 16.61
C GLY A 60 3.02 9.32 18.03
N LEU A 61 2.22 8.28 18.28
CA LEU A 61 2.17 7.58 19.58
C LEU A 61 3.31 6.56 19.61
N LYS A 62 4.43 6.86 20.28
CA LYS A 62 5.50 5.88 20.54
C LYS A 62 5.38 5.30 21.95
#